data_AF-A0A4Z0B5C4-F1
#
_entry.id   AF-A0A4Z0B5C4-F1
#
_cell.length_a   1.000
_cell.length_b   1.000
_cell.length_c   1.000
_cell.angle_alpha   90.00
_cell.angle_beta   90.00
_cell.angle_gamma   90.00
#
_symmetry.space_group_name_H-M   'P 1'
#
loop_
_entity.id
_entity.type
_entity.pdbx_description
1 polymer ?
#
loop_
_entity_poly.entity_id
_entity_poly.type
_entity_poly.pdbx_seq_one_letter_code
_entity_poly.pdbx_strand_id
1 'polypeptide(L)'
;MLEEALSLLYKQGDIILQTMHYADACLSTNDGRDLKTKLNDISRHAKSINLFITTENTYKSITIKNLNDLTRELLTACFLIIAIFNARRRDEITHRKFGIFLGACTIYNKENDIFELMFYIEKNRKDYLPFYVGNATQKAVDALEKLQLIYLHLDYETHSTGKQKDSNITLFRHKLFSAKGFLVNYTDYNFEAYKTGQAYHFISSRLKFEIHSTPHMFRRLYCTIFINQHEFPHLPALSYQLQHDCLATTQIYITSPITQSEAATLSKIYDWQIEDYTKIHKHHNSEIAKYMNEAIKEKFSEIIYRIISNDRVTGGYTKMVRVLFRRLQNSVIFKGLDDRQRIDAFIERLSSRGHAPTPFRHAQCVAGNNRIKSRSRCFELSDNTLHKENATPQLCSKCPFSFTSIEHIKGLEQHSLELANEIKTLHPNSVIAKNLEIRLQNLYDIIEYHHKKLAGD
;
A
#
# COMPACT_ATOMS: atom_id res chain seq x y z
N MET A 1 -15.92 -4.79 -14.05
CA MET A 1 -15.61 -3.53 -13.32
C MET A 1 -14.45 -2.79 -13.95
N LEU A 2 -13.24 -3.36 -13.93
CA LEU A 2 -12.05 -2.73 -14.49
C LEU A 2 -12.15 -2.52 -16.01
N GLU A 3 -12.70 -3.49 -16.73
CA GLU A 3 -12.92 -3.38 -18.19
C GLU A 3 -13.85 -2.19 -18.54
N GLU A 4 -14.97 -2.03 -17.85
CA GLU A 4 -15.87 -0.89 -18.04
C GLU A 4 -15.21 0.44 -17.71
N ALA A 5 -14.39 0.50 -16.64
CA ALA A 5 -13.64 1.71 -16.29
C ALA A 5 -12.61 2.07 -17.37
N LEU A 6 -11.88 1.08 -17.89
CA LEU A 6 -10.93 1.25 -18.98
C LEU A 6 -11.63 1.65 -20.28
N SER A 7 -12.76 1.01 -20.60
CA SER A 7 -13.57 1.31 -21.78
C SER A 7 -14.08 2.75 -21.73
N LEU A 8 -14.61 3.22 -20.59
CA LEU A 8 -15.01 4.60 -20.38
C LEU A 8 -13.83 5.55 -20.59
N LEU A 9 -12.72 5.32 -19.90
CA LEU A 9 -11.55 6.20 -19.94
C LEU A 9 -10.96 6.29 -21.35
N TYR A 10 -10.74 5.16 -22.02
CA TYR A 10 -10.06 5.13 -23.32
C TYR A 10 -10.96 5.52 -24.49
N LYS A 11 -12.25 5.18 -24.46
CA LYS A 11 -13.17 5.43 -25.58
C LYS A 11 -13.98 6.72 -25.41
N GLN A 12 -14.30 7.11 -24.18
CA GLN A 12 -15.21 8.24 -23.89
C GLN A 12 -14.56 9.34 -23.05
N GLY A 13 -13.39 9.14 -22.43
CA GLY A 13 -12.78 10.11 -21.51
C GLY A 13 -12.61 11.50 -22.10
N ASP A 14 -11.90 11.63 -23.23
CA ASP A 14 -11.69 12.92 -23.89
C ASP A 14 -13.00 13.54 -24.41
N ILE A 15 -13.95 12.70 -24.87
CA ILE A 15 -15.27 13.13 -25.35
C ILE A 15 -16.09 13.74 -24.19
N ILE A 16 -16.04 13.12 -23.01
CA ILE A 16 -16.68 13.62 -21.79
C ILE A 16 -16.06 14.97 -21.42
N LEU A 17 -14.73 15.09 -21.41
CA LEU A 17 -14.03 16.35 -21.09
C LEU A 17 -14.41 17.48 -22.07
N GLN A 18 -14.41 17.21 -23.38
CA GLN A 18 -14.85 18.16 -24.40
C GLN A 18 -16.31 18.59 -24.19
N THR A 19 -17.19 17.64 -23.90
CA THR A 19 -18.61 17.92 -23.61
C THR A 19 -18.77 18.81 -22.38
N MET A 20 -17.98 18.56 -21.32
CA MET A 20 -18.02 19.36 -20.09
C MET A 20 -17.56 20.79 -20.33
N HIS A 21 -16.45 20.97 -21.05
CA HIS A 21 -15.94 22.28 -21.43
C HIS A 21 -16.96 23.05 -22.27
N TYR A 22 -17.53 22.42 -23.31
CA TYR A 22 -18.57 23.02 -24.14
C TYR A 22 -19.84 23.35 -23.36
N ALA A 23 -20.28 22.44 -22.47
CA ALA A 23 -21.48 22.65 -21.65
C ALA A 23 -21.32 23.83 -20.71
N ASP A 24 -20.14 24.01 -20.10
CA ASP A 24 -19.88 25.15 -19.23
C ASP A 24 -19.86 26.46 -20.02
N ALA A 25 -19.17 26.51 -21.16
CA ALA A 25 -19.18 27.68 -22.04
C ALA A 25 -20.60 28.06 -22.49
N CYS A 26 -21.41 27.06 -22.87
CA CYS A 26 -22.79 27.27 -23.32
C CYS A 26 -23.71 27.77 -22.18
N LEU A 27 -23.60 27.18 -20.99
CA LEU A 27 -24.45 27.53 -19.86
C LEU A 27 -24.04 28.86 -19.19
N SER A 28 -22.75 29.18 -19.13
CA SER A 28 -22.23 30.41 -18.53
C SER A 28 -22.43 31.66 -19.40
N THR A 29 -22.50 31.50 -20.72
CA THR A 29 -22.69 32.63 -21.65
C THR A 29 -24.06 33.27 -21.47
N ASN A 30 -24.12 34.59 -21.23
CA ASN A 30 -25.38 35.32 -21.15
C ASN A 30 -25.77 35.90 -22.52
N ASP A 31 -26.36 35.06 -23.38
CA ASP A 31 -26.75 35.39 -24.76
C ASP A 31 -28.27 35.49 -24.99
N GLY A 32 -29.05 35.52 -23.90
CA GLY A 32 -30.51 35.58 -23.96
C GLY A 32 -31.21 34.29 -24.35
N ARG A 33 -30.49 33.19 -24.64
CA ARG A 33 -31.09 31.87 -24.91
C ARG A 33 -31.61 31.24 -23.62
N ASP A 34 -32.77 30.59 -23.71
CA ASP A 34 -33.33 29.83 -22.59
C ASP A 34 -32.53 28.55 -22.29
N LEU A 35 -32.69 28.00 -21.08
CA LEU A 35 -31.96 26.81 -20.64
C LEU A 35 -32.22 25.60 -21.54
N LYS A 36 -33.44 25.49 -22.10
CA LYS A 36 -33.83 24.35 -22.94
C LYS A 36 -33.08 24.37 -24.26
N THR A 37 -32.93 25.54 -24.87
CA THR A 37 -32.18 25.74 -26.10
C THR A 37 -30.70 25.43 -25.88
N LYS A 38 -30.12 25.92 -24.78
CA LYS A 38 -28.73 25.61 -24.40
C LYS A 38 -28.50 24.10 -24.21
N LEU A 39 -29.37 23.42 -23.47
CA LEU A 39 -29.28 21.97 -23.28
C LEU A 39 -29.47 21.18 -24.59
N ASN A 40 -30.31 21.67 -25.51
CA ASN A 40 -30.43 21.08 -26.84
C ASN A 40 -29.14 21.25 -27.67
N ASP A 41 -28.49 22.41 -27.60
CA ASP A 41 -27.23 22.65 -28.29
C ASP A 41 -26.10 21.76 -27.72
N ILE A 42 -26.06 21.59 -26.39
CA ILE A 42 -25.16 20.62 -25.73
C ILE A 42 -25.46 19.19 -26.20
N SER A 43 -26.74 18.82 -26.32
CA SER A 43 -27.14 17.50 -26.82
C SER A 43 -26.72 17.27 -28.27
N ARG A 44 -26.83 18.29 -29.13
CA ARG A 44 -26.36 18.23 -30.53
C ARG A 44 -24.85 18.11 -30.60
N HIS A 45 -24.13 18.88 -29.81
CA HIS A 45 -22.67 18.80 -29.73
C HIS A 45 -22.22 17.41 -29.27
N ALA A 46 -22.76 16.91 -28.15
CA ALA A 46 -22.49 15.57 -27.65
C ALA A 46 -22.75 14.47 -28.71
N LYS A 47 -23.84 14.60 -29.48
CA LYS A 47 -24.14 13.70 -30.61
C LYS A 47 -23.11 13.80 -31.73
N SER A 48 -22.65 15.01 -32.07
CA SER A 48 -21.65 15.22 -33.13
C SER A 48 -20.29 14.58 -32.81
N ILE A 49 -19.94 14.48 -31.53
CA ILE A 49 -18.72 13.84 -31.06
C ILE A 49 -18.94 12.41 -30.54
N ASN A 50 -20.09 11.80 -30.86
CA ASN A 50 -20.45 10.41 -30.52
C ASN A 50 -20.43 10.08 -29.01
N LEU A 51 -20.85 11.01 -28.15
CA LEU A 51 -21.06 10.73 -26.74
C LEU A 51 -22.37 9.96 -26.52
N PHE A 52 -22.28 8.79 -25.89
CA PHE A 52 -23.43 8.00 -25.45
C PHE A 52 -23.64 8.18 -23.93
N ILE A 53 -24.83 8.63 -23.54
CA ILE A 53 -25.18 8.91 -22.12
C ILE A 53 -25.62 7.62 -21.40
N THR A 54 -26.03 6.59 -22.15
CA THR A 54 -26.48 5.30 -21.63
C THR A 54 -25.66 4.17 -22.21
N THR A 55 -25.58 3.05 -21.48
CA THR A 55 -24.96 1.80 -21.96
C THR A 55 -25.71 1.14 -23.11
N GLU A 56 -26.94 1.56 -23.38
CA GLU A 56 -27.79 1.04 -24.46
C GLU A 56 -27.56 1.76 -25.80
N ASN A 57 -26.52 2.58 -25.93
CA ASN A 57 -26.21 3.37 -27.14
C ASN A 57 -27.41 4.20 -27.64
N THR A 58 -28.29 4.66 -26.74
CA THR A 58 -29.46 5.46 -27.08
C THR A 58 -29.20 6.95 -26.81
N TYR A 59 -29.45 7.79 -27.83
CA TYR A 59 -29.36 9.24 -27.67
C TYR A 59 -30.55 9.75 -26.85
N LYS A 60 -30.27 10.31 -25.67
CA LYS A 60 -31.25 11.05 -24.85
C LYS A 60 -30.88 12.53 -24.80
N SER A 61 -31.88 13.38 -24.59
CA SER A 61 -31.65 14.80 -24.32
C SER A 61 -30.81 14.95 -23.05
N ILE A 62 -29.72 15.72 -23.13
CA ILE A 62 -28.83 15.98 -22.00
C ILE A 62 -29.54 16.89 -21.00
N THR A 63 -29.61 16.44 -19.75
CA THR A 63 -30.00 17.26 -18.62
C THR A 63 -28.78 17.65 -17.78
N ILE A 64 -28.93 18.66 -16.93
CA ILE A 64 -27.89 19.01 -15.93
C ILE A 64 -27.52 17.81 -15.06
N LYS A 65 -28.50 16.97 -14.71
CA LYS A 65 -28.27 15.73 -13.98
C LYS A 65 -27.34 14.80 -14.75
N ASN A 66 -27.57 14.61 -16.06
CA ASN A 66 -26.71 13.76 -16.88
C ASN A 66 -25.26 14.28 -16.93
N LEU A 67 -25.04 15.60 -17.02
CA LEU A 67 -23.69 16.18 -16.98
C LEU A 67 -22.98 15.90 -15.65
N ASN A 68 -23.69 16.05 -14.54
CA ASN A 68 -23.17 15.72 -13.21
C ASN A 68 -22.90 14.22 -13.04
N ASP A 69 -23.75 13.36 -13.59
CA ASP A 69 -23.57 11.91 -13.56
C ASP A 69 -22.37 11.49 -14.42
N LEU A 70 -22.16 12.07 -15.61
CA LEU A 70 -20.98 11.86 -16.45
C LEU A 70 -19.67 12.27 -15.74
N THR A 71 -19.71 13.39 -15.02
CA THR A 71 -18.59 13.84 -14.17
C THR A 71 -18.20 12.77 -13.17
N ARG A 72 -19.21 12.23 -12.45
CA ARG A 72 -19.01 11.21 -11.43
C ARG A 72 -18.61 9.87 -12.02
N GLU A 73 -19.10 9.51 -13.21
CA GLU A 73 -18.66 8.31 -13.93
C GLU A 73 -17.18 8.37 -14.28
N LEU A 74 -16.72 9.51 -14.83
CA LEU A 74 -15.30 9.70 -15.16
C LEU A 74 -14.43 9.63 -13.91
N LEU A 75 -14.80 10.32 -12.83
CA LEU A 75 -14.10 10.23 -11.55
C LEU A 75 -14.08 8.79 -11.00
N THR A 76 -15.20 8.07 -11.11
CA THR A 76 -15.29 6.68 -10.64
C THR A 76 -14.41 5.74 -11.45
N ALA A 77 -14.38 5.88 -12.78
CA ALA A 77 -13.51 5.09 -13.65
C ALA A 77 -12.03 5.35 -13.33
N CYS A 78 -11.64 6.62 -13.20
CA CYS A 78 -10.27 7.00 -12.84
C CYS A 78 -9.90 6.47 -11.45
N PHE A 79 -10.80 6.59 -10.46
CA PHE A 79 -10.60 6.03 -9.13
C PHE A 79 -10.35 4.52 -9.18
N LEU A 80 -11.20 3.76 -9.89
CA LEU A 80 -11.08 2.31 -9.97
C LEU A 80 -9.75 1.89 -10.61
N ILE A 81 -9.35 2.53 -11.71
CA ILE A 81 -8.08 2.25 -12.40
C ILE A 81 -6.90 2.51 -11.46
N ILE A 82 -6.87 3.68 -10.82
CA ILE A 82 -5.78 4.06 -9.91
C ILE A 82 -5.74 3.14 -8.69
N ALA A 83 -6.88 2.88 -8.06
CA ALA A 83 -6.97 2.05 -6.85
C ALA A 83 -6.57 0.60 -7.13
N ILE A 84 -7.08 0.02 -8.23
CA ILE A 84 -6.86 -1.38 -8.59
C ILE A 84 -5.45 -1.59 -9.10
N PHE A 85 -4.89 -0.73 -9.97
CA PHE A 85 -3.55 -0.97 -10.52
C PHE A 85 -2.39 -0.55 -9.61
N ASN A 86 -2.65 0.19 -8.52
CA ASN A 86 -1.58 0.67 -7.64
C ASN A 86 -1.73 0.19 -6.19
N ALA A 87 -2.73 -0.64 -5.90
CA ALA A 87 -3.05 -1.13 -4.57
C ALA A 87 -3.12 -0.01 -3.51
N ARG A 88 -3.73 1.12 -3.84
CA ARG A 88 -3.85 2.26 -2.92
C ARG A 88 -5.15 2.22 -2.15
N ARG A 89 -5.13 2.74 -0.92
CA ARG A 89 -6.37 2.91 -0.13
C ARG A 89 -7.17 4.07 -0.71
N ARG A 90 -8.50 4.02 -0.53
CA ARG A 90 -9.40 5.07 -1.01
C ARG A 90 -8.94 6.46 -0.57
N ASP A 91 -8.66 6.63 0.72
CA ASP A 91 -8.32 7.94 1.27
C ASP A 91 -6.91 8.40 0.85
N GLU A 92 -6.00 7.48 0.46
CA GLU A 92 -4.70 7.84 -0.14
C GLU A 92 -4.87 8.44 -1.55
N ILE A 93 -6.03 8.24 -2.19
CA ILE A 93 -6.35 8.70 -3.54
C ILE A 93 -7.25 9.94 -3.50
N THR A 94 -8.34 9.89 -2.74
CA THR A 94 -9.43 10.87 -2.82
C THR A 94 -9.42 11.93 -1.72
N HIS A 95 -8.53 11.84 -0.72
CA HIS A 95 -8.56 12.74 0.42
C HIS A 95 -8.30 14.20 0.01
N ARG A 96 -9.11 15.13 0.55
CA ARG A 96 -9.08 16.55 0.19
C ARG A 96 -7.71 17.22 0.35
N LYS A 97 -6.90 16.78 1.32
CA LYS A 97 -5.57 17.36 1.61
C LYS A 97 -4.40 16.51 1.16
N PHE A 98 -4.60 15.20 1.02
CA PHE A 98 -3.49 14.22 0.89
C PHE A 98 -3.67 13.29 -0.30
N GLY A 99 -4.79 13.38 -1.02
CA GLY A 99 -5.03 12.63 -2.23
C GLY A 99 -4.10 13.05 -3.36
N ILE A 100 -4.37 12.51 -4.54
CA ILE A 100 -3.60 12.85 -5.74
C ILE A 100 -3.83 14.31 -6.08
N PHE A 101 -2.76 15.03 -6.39
CA PHE A 101 -2.77 16.45 -6.71
C PHE A 101 -2.29 16.73 -8.15
N LEU A 102 -2.54 17.94 -8.64
CA LEU A 102 -2.15 18.39 -9.98
C LEU A 102 -0.63 18.35 -10.13
N GLY A 103 -0.15 17.57 -11.10
CA GLY A 103 1.27 17.36 -11.36
C GLY A 103 1.92 16.31 -10.46
N ALA A 104 1.13 15.50 -9.75
CA ALA A 104 1.63 14.37 -8.97
C ALA A 104 2.19 13.24 -9.83
N CYS A 105 1.78 13.15 -11.11
CA CYS A 105 2.34 12.21 -12.08
C CYS A 105 3.41 12.89 -12.93
N THR A 106 4.54 12.22 -13.15
CA THR A 106 5.61 12.66 -14.03
C THR A 106 6.06 11.54 -14.96
N ILE A 107 6.65 11.91 -16.08
CA ILE A 107 7.17 10.97 -17.07
C ILE A 107 8.57 10.55 -16.61
N TYR A 108 8.74 9.26 -16.28
CA TYR A 108 10.04 8.72 -15.89
C TYR A 108 10.79 8.20 -17.12
N ASN A 109 10.16 7.35 -17.92
CA ASN A 109 10.68 6.87 -19.19
C ASN A 109 9.55 6.71 -20.21
N LYS A 110 9.51 7.61 -21.19
CA LYS A 110 8.47 7.64 -22.23
C LYS A 110 8.56 6.47 -23.21
N GLU A 111 9.75 5.93 -23.48
CA GLU A 111 9.95 4.84 -24.44
C GLU A 111 9.36 3.52 -23.94
N ASN A 112 9.38 3.33 -22.62
CA ASN A 112 8.87 2.12 -21.96
C ASN A 112 7.50 2.32 -21.30
N ASP A 113 6.81 3.44 -21.54
CA ASP A 113 5.56 3.81 -20.87
C ASP A 113 5.63 3.72 -19.32
N ILE A 114 6.77 4.12 -18.75
CA ILE A 114 7.00 4.14 -17.30
C ILE A 114 6.79 5.57 -16.80
N PHE A 115 5.83 5.71 -15.91
CA PHE A 115 5.52 6.98 -15.25
C PHE A 115 5.75 6.86 -13.76
N GLU A 116 5.96 7.97 -13.09
CA GLU A 116 6.08 8.05 -11.65
C GLU A 116 4.89 8.82 -11.08
N LEU A 117 4.23 8.30 -10.06
CA LEU A 117 3.08 8.93 -9.39
C LEU A 117 3.31 9.00 -7.89
N MET A 118 3.14 10.21 -7.33
CA MET A 118 3.25 10.44 -5.89
C MET A 118 1.97 10.03 -5.17
N PHE A 119 2.08 9.07 -4.24
CA PHE A 119 0.98 8.66 -3.36
C PHE A 119 1.31 8.94 -1.91
N TYR A 120 0.36 9.49 -1.17
CA TYR A 120 0.46 9.62 0.28
C TYR A 120 0.24 8.26 0.97
N ILE A 121 1.12 7.88 1.89
CA ILE A 121 1.08 6.59 2.59
C ILE A 121 0.65 6.80 4.05
N GLU A 122 -0.64 6.59 4.35
CA GLU A 122 -1.24 6.91 5.64
C GLU A 122 -0.66 6.11 6.82
N LYS A 123 -0.55 4.77 6.70
CA LYS A 123 -0.29 3.93 7.88
C LYS A 123 1.13 4.05 8.44
N ASN A 124 2.14 3.90 7.58
CA ASN A 124 3.50 3.64 8.01
C ASN A 124 4.43 4.85 7.85
N ARG A 125 4.24 5.64 6.79
CA ARG A 125 5.11 6.77 6.44
C ARG A 125 4.51 8.11 6.83
N LYS A 126 3.18 8.27 6.67
CA LYS A 126 2.44 9.55 6.76
C LYS A 126 3.02 10.63 5.85
N ASP A 127 3.40 10.23 4.64
CA ASP A 127 4.04 11.10 3.66
C ASP A 127 3.89 10.55 2.24
N TYR A 128 4.18 11.38 1.24
CA TYR A 128 4.20 11.03 -0.16
C TYR A 128 5.42 10.17 -0.53
N LEU A 129 5.20 9.17 -1.38
CA LEU A 129 6.24 8.34 -1.97
C LEU A 129 6.00 8.22 -3.48
N PRO A 130 7.05 8.28 -4.32
CA PRO A 130 6.93 7.94 -5.72
C PRO A 130 6.68 6.43 -5.91
N PHE A 131 5.79 6.10 -6.84
CA PHE A 131 5.58 4.75 -7.34
C PHE A 131 5.66 4.75 -8.87
N TYR A 132 6.25 3.70 -9.43
CA TYR A 132 6.16 3.47 -10.86
C TYR A 132 4.78 2.98 -11.23
N VAL A 133 4.19 3.62 -12.24
CA VAL A 133 2.84 3.33 -12.72
C VAL A 133 2.83 3.18 -14.23
N GLY A 134 1.93 2.34 -14.72
CA GLY A 134 1.77 2.11 -16.16
C GLY A 134 0.84 3.12 -16.84
N ASN A 135 0.78 3.01 -18.17
CA ASN A 135 -0.02 3.86 -19.07
C ASN A 135 -1.47 4.05 -18.61
N ALA A 136 -2.18 2.99 -18.21
CA ALA A 136 -3.57 3.10 -17.76
C ALA A 136 -3.75 4.04 -16.55
N THR A 137 -2.81 4.01 -15.60
CA THR A 137 -2.83 4.92 -14.43
C THR A 137 -2.50 6.33 -14.86
N GLN A 138 -1.49 6.52 -15.71
CA GLN A 138 -1.15 7.83 -16.23
C GLN A 138 -2.31 8.46 -17.00
N LYS A 139 -3.01 7.70 -17.86
CA LYS A 139 -4.17 8.20 -18.60
C LYS A 139 -5.32 8.59 -17.68
N ALA A 140 -5.53 7.86 -16.59
CA ALA A 140 -6.52 8.23 -15.58
C ALA A 140 -6.13 9.55 -14.89
N VAL A 141 -4.85 9.75 -14.56
CA VAL A 141 -4.36 11.00 -13.97
C VAL A 141 -4.47 12.15 -14.97
N ASP A 142 -4.08 11.96 -16.23
CA ASP A 142 -4.20 12.94 -17.32
C ASP A 142 -5.64 13.45 -17.49
N ALA A 143 -6.62 12.53 -17.51
CA ALA A 143 -8.03 12.89 -17.60
C ALA A 143 -8.49 13.73 -16.39
N LEU A 144 -8.00 13.40 -15.19
CA LEU A 144 -8.30 14.16 -13.97
C LEU A 144 -7.62 15.53 -13.94
N GLU A 145 -6.37 15.64 -14.41
CA GLU A 145 -5.65 16.90 -14.52
C GLU A 145 -6.38 17.82 -15.50
N LYS A 146 -6.72 17.33 -16.70
CA LYS A 146 -7.54 18.06 -17.70
C LYS A 146 -8.88 18.52 -17.12
N LEU A 147 -9.56 17.66 -16.34
CA LEU A 147 -10.81 18.03 -15.68
C LEU A 147 -10.61 19.22 -14.72
N GLN A 148 -9.54 19.24 -13.93
CA GLN A 148 -9.23 20.37 -13.06
C GLN A 148 -8.91 21.64 -13.87
N LEU A 149 -8.21 21.53 -15.00
CA LEU A 149 -7.91 22.67 -15.87
C LEU A 149 -9.18 23.28 -16.48
N ILE A 150 -10.15 22.45 -16.89
CA ILE A 150 -11.47 22.91 -17.32
C ILE A 150 -12.15 23.73 -16.21
N TYR A 151 -12.13 23.26 -14.96
CA TYR A 151 -12.72 23.99 -13.82
C TYR A 151 -12.02 25.30 -13.48
N LEU A 152 -10.78 25.48 -13.91
CA LEU A 152 -9.96 26.68 -13.72
C LEU A 152 -10.00 27.60 -14.95
N HIS A 153 -10.71 27.21 -16.01
CA HIS A 153 -10.72 27.88 -17.32
C HIS A 153 -9.31 28.06 -17.89
N LEU A 154 -8.46 27.05 -17.71
CA LEU A 154 -7.12 26.95 -18.30
C LEU A 154 -7.15 26.03 -19.51
N ASP A 155 -6.20 26.23 -20.43
CA ASP A 155 -6.05 25.36 -21.59
C ASP A 155 -5.70 23.92 -21.16
N TYR A 156 -6.59 22.99 -21.50
CA TYR A 156 -6.44 21.57 -21.23
C TYR A 156 -6.06 20.76 -22.49
N GLU A 157 -6.15 21.34 -23.68
CA GLU A 157 -5.88 20.64 -24.94
C GLU A 157 -4.37 20.47 -25.17
N THR A 158 -3.58 21.46 -24.77
CA THR A 158 -2.10 21.40 -24.79
C THR A 158 -1.49 20.84 -23.50
N HIS A 159 -2.34 20.26 -22.63
CA HIS A 159 -1.90 19.68 -21.38
C HIS A 159 -0.92 18.52 -21.61
N SER A 160 0.09 18.46 -20.76
CA SER A 160 1.02 17.34 -20.68
C SER A 160 1.22 17.00 -19.20
N THR A 161 1.16 15.70 -18.90
CA THR A 161 1.32 15.18 -17.55
C THR A 161 2.58 15.73 -16.87
N GLY A 162 2.42 16.25 -15.65
CA GLY A 162 3.51 16.77 -14.83
C GLY A 162 4.03 18.17 -15.21
N LYS A 163 3.51 18.79 -16.28
CA LYS A 163 3.92 20.14 -16.72
C LYS A 163 3.45 21.23 -15.77
N GLN A 164 2.21 21.15 -15.29
CA GLN A 164 1.66 22.05 -14.28
C GLN A 164 1.64 21.35 -12.94
N LYS A 165 2.11 22.04 -11.89
CA LYS A 165 2.22 21.48 -10.55
C LYS A 165 1.57 22.43 -9.55
N ASP A 166 0.55 21.94 -8.85
CA ASP A 166 -0.04 22.62 -7.70
C ASP A 166 -0.55 21.58 -6.71
N SER A 167 0.18 21.43 -5.60
CA SER A 167 -0.15 20.47 -4.54
C SER A 167 -1.44 20.82 -3.77
N ASN A 168 -1.94 22.06 -3.89
CA ASN A 168 -3.21 22.46 -3.27
C ASN A 168 -4.43 22.06 -4.10
N ILE A 169 -4.21 21.63 -5.35
CA ILE A 169 -5.25 21.20 -6.28
C ILE A 169 -5.30 19.68 -6.25
N THR A 170 -6.15 19.12 -5.39
CA THR A 170 -6.47 17.69 -5.44
C THR A 170 -7.31 17.35 -6.66
N LEU A 171 -7.09 16.17 -7.22
CA LEU A 171 -7.69 15.74 -8.48
C LEU A 171 -9.10 15.14 -8.30
N PHE A 172 -9.38 14.56 -7.14
CA PHE A 172 -10.68 13.95 -6.81
C PHE A 172 -11.64 14.95 -6.16
N ARG A 173 -11.82 16.09 -6.83
CA ARG A 173 -12.82 17.11 -6.50
C ARG A 173 -13.48 17.57 -7.79
N HIS A 174 -14.74 17.98 -7.72
CA HIS A 174 -15.50 18.36 -8.90
C HIS A 174 -16.43 19.54 -8.64
N LYS A 175 -16.71 20.32 -9.67
CA LYS A 175 -17.78 21.33 -9.66
C LYS A 175 -19.03 20.73 -10.29
N LEU A 176 -20.17 20.94 -9.66
CA LEU A 176 -21.46 20.52 -10.22
C LEU A 176 -21.94 21.57 -11.24
N PHE A 177 -22.64 21.11 -12.26
CA PHE A 177 -23.36 21.97 -13.19
C PHE A 177 -24.64 22.52 -12.55
N SER A 178 -24.92 23.78 -12.89
CA SER A 178 -26.16 24.49 -12.65
C SER A 178 -26.69 25.07 -13.97
N ALA A 179 -27.83 25.78 -13.92
CA ALA A 179 -28.35 26.48 -15.09
C ALA A 179 -27.42 27.59 -15.64
N LYS A 180 -26.39 27.98 -14.87
CA LYS A 180 -25.43 29.04 -15.21
C LYS A 180 -24.00 28.52 -15.44
N GLY A 181 -23.84 27.22 -15.67
CA GLY A 181 -22.52 26.57 -15.78
C GLY A 181 -22.07 25.97 -14.45
N PHE A 182 -20.76 25.84 -14.24
CA PHE A 182 -20.22 25.28 -13.01
C PHE A 182 -20.56 26.11 -11.76
N LEU A 183 -20.85 25.41 -10.66
CA LEU A 183 -20.92 26.03 -9.34
C LEU A 183 -19.54 26.53 -8.91
N VAL A 184 -19.53 27.58 -8.07
CA VAL A 184 -18.30 28.17 -7.55
C VAL A 184 -17.52 27.20 -6.65
N ASN A 185 -18.25 26.44 -5.80
CA ASN A 185 -17.66 25.57 -4.80
C ASN A 185 -17.36 24.17 -5.35
N TYR A 186 -16.23 23.62 -4.94
CA TYR A 186 -15.87 22.23 -5.18
C TYR A 186 -16.62 21.29 -4.24
N THR A 187 -16.96 20.12 -4.77
CA THR A 187 -17.44 18.95 -4.02
C THR A 187 -16.35 17.89 -4.03
N ASP A 188 -16.01 17.35 -2.86
CA ASP A 188 -15.06 16.24 -2.74
C ASP A 188 -15.68 14.96 -3.29
N TYR A 189 -14.91 14.22 -4.09
CA TYR A 189 -15.34 12.91 -4.57
C TYR A 189 -15.09 11.84 -3.52
N ASN A 190 -16.08 10.98 -3.29
CA ASN A 190 -15.93 9.82 -2.42
C ASN A 190 -16.48 8.57 -3.11
N PHE A 191 -15.68 7.50 -3.11
CA PHE A 191 -16.10 6.23 -3.66
C PHE A 191 -17.08 5.55 -2.70
N GLU A 192 -18.36 5.66 -3.04
CA GLU A 192 -19.48 5.14 -2.28
C GLU A 192 -20.49 4.50 -3.24
N ALA A 193 -20.66 3.19 -3.12
CA ALA A 193 -21.39 2.35 -4.06
C ALA A 193 -22.90 2.19 -3.74
N TYR A 194 -23.36 2.70 -2.60
CA TYR A 194 -24.78 2.64 -2.19
C TYR A 194 -25.63 3.65 -2.97
N LYS A 195 -26.96 3.51 -2.98
CA LYS A 195 -27.89 4.26 -3.87
C LYS A 195 -27.73 5.78 -3.92
N THR A 196 -27.29 6.40 -2.84
CA THR A 196 -27.06 7.86 -2.73
C THR A 196 -25.58 8.25 -2.84
N GLY A 197 -24.68 7.28 -2.96
CA GLY A 197 -23.25 7.48 -3.11
C GLY A 197 -22.83 7.90 -4.52
N GLN A 198 -21.68 8.55 -4.63
CA GLN A 198 -21.24 9.17 -5.90
C GLN A 198 -20.81 8.15 -6.96
N ALA A 199 -20.43 6.93 -6.57
CA ALA A 199 -20.07 5.86 -7.51
C ALA A 199 -21.30 5.05 -7.97
N TYR A 200 -22.48 5.28 -7.37
CA TYR A 200 -23.67 4.47 -7.63
C TYR A 200 -24.11 4.48 -9.09
N HIS A 201 -24.11 5.64 -9.75
CA HIS A 201 -24.57 5.72 -11.14
C HIS A 201 -23.69 4.87 -12.06
N PHE A 202 -22.36 4.95 -11.91
CA PHE A 202 -21.42 4.11 -12.66
C PHE A 202 -21.69 2.62 -12.39
N ILE A 203 -21.84 2.23 -11.13
CA ILE A 203 -22.03 0.82 -10.74
C ILE A 203 -23.36 0.28 -11.25
N SER A 204 -24.46 0.99 -11.00
CA SER A 204 -25.81 0.55 -11.39
C SER A 204 -26.00 0.53 -12.91
N SER A 205 -25.47 1.53 -13.64
CA SER A 205 -25.68 1.65 -15.09
C SER A 205 -24.73 0.82 -15.94
N ARG A 206 -23.46 0.69 -15.53
CA ARG A 206 -22.40 -0.01 -16.28
C ARG A 206 -22.22 -1.45 -15.83
N LEU A 207 -22.19 -1.67 -14.51
CA LEU A 207 -21.89 -2.99 -13.97
C LEU A 207 -23.15 -3.84 -13.76
N LYS A 208 -24.31 -3.22 -13.54
CA LYS A 208 -25.60 -3.89 -13.35
C LYS A 208 -25.60 -4.90 -12.19
N PHE A 209 -24.73 -4.72 -11.19
CA PHE A 209 -24.72 -5.48 -9.93
C PHE A 209 -24.34 -4.58 -8.75
N GLU A 210 -24.71 -4.97 -7.53
CA GLU A 210 -24.38 -4.23 -6.31
C GLU A 210 -22.97 -4.57 -5.82
N ILE A 211 -22.22 -3.54 -5.43
CA ILE A 211 -20.89 -3.69 -4.84
C ILE A 211 -20.96 -3.29 -3.37
N HIS A 212 -20.67 -4.23 -2.49
CA HIS A 212 -20.41 -3.95 -1.09
C HIS A 212 -18.93 -3.58 -0.92
N SER A 213 -18.62 -2.28 -0.97
CA SER A 213 -17.23 -1.84 -0.88
C SER A 213 -16.65 -2.11 0.50
N THR A 214 -15.58 -2.90 0.58
CA THR A 214 -14.82 -3.06 1.83
C THR A 214 -13.55 -2.20 1.79
N PRO A 215 -13.01 -1.75 2.95
CA PRO A 215 -11.83 -0.87 3.01
C PRO A 215 -10.56 -1.40 2.31
N HIS A 216 -10.53 -2.67 1.92
CA HIS A 216 -9.36 -3.35 1.36
C HIS A 216 -9.61 -4.05 0.03
N MET A 217 -10.79 -3.91 -0.57
CA MET A 217 -11.15 -4.68 -1.78
C MET A 217 -10.20 -4.42 -2.95
N PHE A 218 -9.84 -3.17 -3.23
CA PHE A 218 -8.98 -2.84 -4.37
C PHE A 218 -7.54 -3.28 -4.16
N ARG A 219 -7.04 -3.16 -2.92
CA ARG A 219 -5.72 -3.71 -2.53
C ARG A 219 -5.67 -5.22 -2.69
N ARG A 220 -6.72 -5.93 -2.27
CA ARG A 220 -6.81 -7.39 -2.45
C ARG A 220 -6.88 -7.76 -3.93
N LEU A 221 -7.72 -7.09 -4.71
CA LEU A 221 -7.84 -7.33 -6.13
C LEU A 221 -6.50 -7.12 -6.86
N TYR A 222 -5.74 -6.07 -6.52
CA TYR A 222 -4.39 -5.90 -7.04
C TYR A 222 -3.48 -7.08 -6.69
N CYS A 223 -3.44 -7.48 -5.41
CA CYS A 223 -2.60 -8.61 -4.98
C CYS A 223 -2.93 -9.87 -5.76
N THR A 224 -4.23 -10.15 -5.95
CA THR A 224 -4.68 -11.30 -6.74
C THR A 224 -4.22 -11.19 -8.20
N ILE A 225 -4.38 -10.03 -8.85
CA ILE A 225 -3.88 -9.83 -10.23
C ILE A 225 -2.36 -10.03 -10.28
N PHE A 226 -1.62 -9.39 -9.38
CA PHE A 226 -0.16 -9.44 -9.34
C PHE A 226 0.38 -10.86 -9.18
N ILE A 227 -0.20 -11.65 -8.26
CA ILE A 227 0.20 -13.03 -8.05
C ILE A 227 -0.11 -13.92 -9.27
N ASN A 228 -1.21 -13.65 -9.98
CA ASN A 228 -1.64 -14.48 -11.12
C ASN A 228 -1.04 -14.06 -12.47
N GLN A 229 -0.54 -12.83 -12.60
CA GLN A 229 0.08 -12.35 -13.84
C GLN A 229 1.52 -12.87 -14.02
N HIS A 230 2.17 -13.29 -12.94
CA HIS A 230 3.57 -13.70 -12.95
C HIS A 230 3.70 -15.17 -12.59
N GLU A 231 4.51 -15.91 -13.37
CA GLU A 231 4.79 -17.33 -13.13
C GLU A 231 5.53 -17.56 -11.80
N PHE A 232 6.38 -16.60 -11.40
CA PHE A 232 7.12 -16.60 -10.14
C PHE A 232 6.86 -15.32 -9.36
N PRO A 233 5.69 -15.19 -8.70
CA PRO A 233 5.33 -13.97 -8.03
C PRO A 233 6.16 -13.78 -6.74
N HIS A 234 7.03 -12.78 -6.74
CA HIS A 234 7.85 -12.48 -5.57
C HIS A 234 7.04 -11.75 -4.49
N LEU A 235 6.69 -12.45 -3.41
CA LEU A 235 6.03 -11.88 -2.23
C LEU A 235 6.75 -10.62 -1.67
N PRO A 236 8.09 -10.52 -1.69
CA PRO A 236 8.79 -9.28 -1.33
C PRO A 236 8.47 -8.10 -2.24
N ALA A 237 8.36 -8.30 -3.55
CA ALA A 237 8.01 -7.24 -4.51
C ALA A 237 6.58 -6.73 -4.25
N LEU A 238 5.64 -7.64 -3.97
CA LEU A 238 4.29 -7.26 -3.57
C LEU A 238 4.30 -6.50 -2.23
N SER A 239 5.10 -6.95 -1.26
CA SER A 239 5.24 -6.28 0.03
C SER A 239 5.78 -4.86 -0.10
N TYR A 240 6.74 -4.66 -1.00
CA TYR A 240 7.28 -3.35 -1.35
C TYR A 240 6.20 -2.45 -1.96
N GLN A 241 5.45 -2.95 -2.96
CA GLN A 241 4.34 -2.20 -3.55
C GLN A 241 3.32 -1.79 -2.47
N LEU A 242 2.99 -2.70 -1.57
CA LEU A 242 2.02 -2.45 -0.49
C LEU A 242 2.57 -1.57 0.64
N GLN A 243 3.87 -1.31 0.69
CA GLN A 243 4.55 -0.62 1.79
C GLN A 243 4.31 -1.30 3.16
N HIS A 244 4.30 -2.63 3.16
CA HIS A 244 4.17 -3.42 4.39
C HIS A 244 5.55 -3.64 5.03
N ASP A 245 5.61 -3.53 6.35
CA ASP A 245 6.85 -3.74 7.12
C ASP A 245 7.25 -5.21 7.24
N CYS A 246 6.34 -6.16 6.98
CA CYS A 246 6.64 -7.58 7.01
C CYS A 246 5.83 -8.37 5.98
N LEU A 247 6.45 -9.46 5.49
CA LEU A 247 5.86 -10.35 4.49
C LEU A 247 4.60 -11.07 4.99
N ALA A 248 4.51 -11.32 6.30
CA ALA A 248 3.32 -11.95 6.90
C ALA A 248 2.05 -11.09 6.69
N THR A 249 2.16 -9.76 6.80
CA THR A 249 1.04 -8.86 6.51
C THR A 249 0.63 -8.91 5.04
N THR A 250 1.61 -9.01 4.14
CA THR A 250 1.38 -9.16 2.69
C THR A 250 0.70 -10.49 2.36
N GLN A 251 1.11 -11.57 3.02
CA GLN A 251 0.57 -12.91 2.81
C GLN A 251 -0.95 -13.00 3.03
N ILE A 252 -1.50 -12.28 4.03
CA ILE A 252 -2.94 -12.25 4.33
C ILE A 252 -3.78 -11.81 3.12
N TYR A 253 -3.25 -10.91 2.28
CA TYR A 253 -3.97 -10.43 1.09
C TYR A 253 -4.12 -11.50 0.01
N ILE A 254 -3.32 -12.56 0.06
CA ILE A 254 -3.31 -13.65 -0.94
C ILE A 254 -3.94 -14.92 -0.35
N THR A 255 -3.75 -15.18 0.95
CA THR A 255 -4.11 -16.46 1.59
C THR A 255 -5.47 -16.46 2.30
N SER A 256 -6.17 -15.32 2.37
CA SER A 256 -7.45 -15.22 3.09
C SER A 256 -8.58 -16.02 2.40
N PRO A 257 -9.54 -16.58 3.16
CA PRO A 257 -10.71 -17.28 2.59
C PRO A 257 -11.58 -16.38 1.68
N ILE A 258 -11.59 -15.06 1.91
CA ILE A 258 -12.32 -14.10 1.06
C ILE A 258 -11.66 -13.99 -0.33
N THR A 259 -10.34 -14.17 -0.42
CA THR A 259 -9.63 -14.21 -1.70
C THR A 259 -10.00 -15.46 -2.52
N GLN A 260 -10.49 -16.53 -1.88
CA GLN A 260 -10.92 -17.76 -2.56
C GLN A 260 -12.27 -17.57 -3.29
N SER A 261 -13.20 -16.74 -2.77
CA SER A 261 -14.44 -16.43 -3.48
C SER A 261 -14.23 -15.44 -4.63
N GLU A 262 -13.30 -14.50 -4.50
CA GLU A 262 -12.85 -13.61 -5.59
C GLU A 262 -12.10 -14.41 -6.68
N ALA A 263 -11.22 -15.34 -6.28
CA ALA A 263 -10.55 -16.26 -7.20
C ALA A 263 -11.52 -17.17 -7.96
N ALA A 264 -12.62 -17.60 -7.31
CA ALA A 264 -13.69 -18.35 -7.99
C ALA A 264 -14.41 -17.52 -9.06
N THR A 265 -14.43 -16.19 -8.93
CA THR A 265 -14.99 -15.29 -9.95
C THR A 265 -14.01 -15.09 -11.11
N LEU A 266 -12.70 -14.97 -10.83
CA LEU A 266 -11.65 -14.89 -11.85
C LEU A 266 -11.51 -16.19 -12.65
N SER A 267 -11.68 -17.35 -12.02
CA SER A 267 -11.70 -18.65 -12.70
C SER A 267 -12.75 -18.71 -13.81
N LYS A 268 -13.94 -18.13 -13.59
CA LYS A 268 -15.00 -18.07 -14.62
C LYS A 268 -14.62 -17.21 -15.83
N ILE A 269 -13.70 -16.25 -15.64
CA ILE A 269 -13.24 -15.33 -16.70
C ILE A 269 -12.06 -15.93 -17.47
N TYR A 270 -11.19 -16.68 -16.79
CA TYR A 270 -9.94 -17.22 -17.36
C TYR A 270 -9.99 -18.75 -17.65
N ASP A 271 -11.17 -19.37 -17.55
CA ASP A 271 -11.40 -20.81 -17.75
C ASP A 271 -10.45 -21.71 -16.93
N TRP A 272 -10.20 -21.31 -15.69
CA TRP A 272 -9.24 -21.98 -14.80
C TRP A 272 -9.95 -22.92 -13.83
N GLN A 273 -9.50 -24.17 -13.74
CA GLN A 273 -9.89 -25.15 -12.70
C GLN A 273 -9.49 -24.67 -11.29
N ILE A 274 -10.44 -24.15 -10.51
CA ILE A 274 -10.26 -23.60 -9.15
C ILE A 274 -9.64 -24.63 -8.19
N GLU A 275 -9.97 -25.90 -8.39
CA GLU A 275 -9.56 -26.99 -7.51
C GLU A 275 -8.07 -27.26 -7.60
N ASP A 276 -7.51 -27.20 -8.81
CA ASP A 276 -6.06 -27.32 -9.05
C ASP A 276 -5.32 -26.09 -8.54
N TYR A 277 -5.85 -24.89 -8.79
CA TYR A 277 -5.31 -23.64 -8.23
C TYR A 277 -5.23 -23.68 -6.71
N THR A 278 -6.33 -24.08 -6.05
CA THR A 278 -6.41 -24.11 -4.59
C THR A 278 -5.45 -25.14 -4.01
N LYS A 279 -5.29 -26.29 -4.66
CA LYS A 279 -4.31 -27.31 -4.26
C LYS A 279 -2.87 -26.83 -4.47
N ILE A 280 -2.54 -26.32 -5.65
CA ILE A 280 -1.20 -25.83 -5.98
C ILE A 280 -0.81 -24.66 -5.08
N HIS A 281 -1.68 -23.67 -4.87
CA HIS A 281 -1.38 -22.56 -3.97
C HIS A 281 -1.32 -22.97 -2.50
N LYS A 282 -2.17 -23.88 -2.03
CA LYS A 282 -2.03 -24.41 -0.66
C LYS A 282 -0.71 -25.16 -0.51
N HIS A 283 -0.33 -25.95 -1.50
CA HIS A 283 0.93 -26.68 -1.51
C HIS A 283 2.12 -25.72 -1.54
N HIS A 284 2.16 -24.78 -2.48
CA HIS A 284 3.22 -23.79 -2.61
C HIS A 284 3.33 -22.90 -1.35
N ASN A 285 2.21 -22.44 -0.78
CA ASN A 285 2.23 -21.70 0.48
C ASN A 285 2.73 -22.56 1.64
N SER A 286 2.40 -23.86 1.67
CA SER A 286 2.91 -24.78 2.68
C SER A 286 4.42 -25.02 2.51
N GLU A 287 4.92 -25.06 1.27
CA GLU A 287 6.34 -25.15 0.97
C GLU A 287 7.07 -23.87 1.36
N ILE A 288 6.56 -22.69 0.99
CA ILE A 288 7.12 -21.40 1.44
C ILE A 288 7.14 -21.35 2.97
N ALA A 289 6.04 -21.72 3.64
CA ALA A 289 5.99 -21.75 5.10
C ALA A 289 7.01 -22.73 5.68
N LYS A 290 7.24 -23.88 5.02
CA LYS A 290 8.28 -24.85 5.40
C LYS A 290 9.67 -24.24 5.24
N TYR A 291 10.00 -23.65 4.10
CA TYR A 291 11.28 -22.97 3.86
C TYR A 291 11.51 -21.82 4.83
N MET A 292 10.48 -21.01 5.11
CA MET A 292 10.57 -19.94 6.11
C MET A 292 10.82 -20.51 7.51
N ASN A 293 10.15 -21.59 7.88
CA ASN A 293 10.37 -22.25 9.17
C ASN A 293 11.76 -22.88 9.27
N GLU A 294 12.28 -23.45 8.17
CA GLU A 294 13.66 -23.96 8.10
C GLU A 294 14.67 -22.83 8.26
N ALA A 295 14.50 -21.71 7.56
CA ALA A 295 15.35 -20.52 7.71
C ALA A 295 15.28 -19.92 9.13
N ILE A 296 14.10 -19.91 9.76
CA ILE A 296 13.93 -19.47 11.15
C ILE A 296 14.69 -20.41 12.11
N LYS A 297 14.62 -21.73 11.88
CA LYS A 297 15.36 -22.73 12.67
C LYS A 297 16.86 -22.57 12.50
N GLU A 298 17.34 -22.45 11.28
CA GLU A 298 18.76 -22.22 10.97
C GLU A 298 19.25 -20.94 11.63
N LYS A 299 18.49 -19.84 11.51
CA LYS A 299 18.84 -18.58 12.16
C LYS A 299 18.84 -18.69 13.68
N PHE A 300 17.89 -19.43 14.25
CA PHE A 300 17.85 -19.66 15.68
C PHE A 300 19.08 -20.45 16.16
N SER A 301 19.46 -21.50 15.44
CA SER A 301 20.69 -22.25 15.70
C SER A 301 21.90 -21.33 15.67
N GLU A 302 22.06 -20.51 14.63
CA GLU A 302 23.16 -19.54 14.50
C GLU A 302 23.23 -18.59 15.71
N ILE A 303 22.09 -18.05 16.16
CA ILE A 303 22.02 -17.17 17.34
C ILE A 303 22.57 -17.89 18.57
N ILE A 304 22.14 -19.13 18.83
CA ILE A 304 22.56 -19.90 20.00
C ILE A 304 24.05 -20.26 19.92
N TYR A 305 24.52 -20.70 18.75
CA TYR A 305 25.94 -20.99 18.50
C TYR A 305 26.80 -19.76 18.80
N ARG A 306 26.47 -18.59 18.25
CA ARG A 306 27.21 -17.33 18.51
C ARG A 306 27.25 -16.97 20.00
N ILE A 307 26.14 -17.15 20.72
CA ILE A 307 26.09 -16.84 22.17
C ILE A 307 27.01 -17.76 22.98
N ILE A 308 27.04 -19.05 22.64
CA ILE A 308 27.79 -20.09 23.37
C ILE A 308 29.28 -20.01 23.03
N SER A 309 29.63 -19.84 21.75
CA SER A 309 31.01 -19.65 21.28
C SER A 309 31.66 -18.35 21.76
N ASN A 310 30.91 -17.53 22.52
CA ASN A 310 31.33 -16.25 23.06
C ASN A 310 31.72 -15.24 21.98
N ASP A 311 31.06 -15.32 20.82
CA ASP A 311 31.14 -14.28 19.80
C ASP A 311 30.68 -12.94 20.38
N ARG A 312 31.09 -11.86 19.71
CA ARG A 312 30.67 -10.51 20.07
C ARG A 312 29.19 -10.30 19.73
N VAL A 313 28.32 -10.61 20.68
CA VAL A 313 26.86 -10.47 20.61
C VAL A 313 26.33 -9.71 21.82
N THR A 314 25.19 -9.03 21.66
CA THR A 314 24.52 -8.27 22.73
C THR A 314 23.03 -8.59 22.83
N GLY A 315 22.36 -8.00 23.83
CA GLY A 315 20.93 -8.18 24.11
C GLY A 315 20.67 -9.05 25.32
N GLY A 316 19.47 -8.94 25.90
CA GLY A 316 19.11 -9.64 27.14
C GLY A 316 19.11 -11.17 27.00
N TYR A 317 18.89 -11.68 25.78
CA TYR A 317 18.82 -13.11 25.51
C TYR A 317 20.17 -13.81 25.69
N THR A 318 21.28 -13.11 25.43
CA THR A 318 22.65 -13.62 25.61
C THR A 318 22.90 -14.10 27.05
N LYS A 319 22.51 -13.29 28.03
CA LYS A 319 22.64 -13.60 29.47
C LYS A 319 21.77 -14.80 29.85
N MET A 320 20.52 -14.81 29.37
CA MET A 320 19.58 -15.91 29.64
C MET A 320 20.13 -17.24 29.12
N VAL A 321 20.55 -17.27 27.86
CA VAL A 321 21.09 -18.46 27.20
C VAL A 321 22.34 -18.97 27.91
N ARG A 322 23.30 -18.10 28.25
CA ARG A 322 24.52 -18.49 28.98
C ARG A 322 24.21 -19.11 30.34
N VAL A 323 23.27 -18.54 31.09
CA VAL A 323 22.85 -19.09 32.40
C VAL A 323 22.17 -20.45 32.23
N LEU A 324 21.26 -20.58 31.26
CA LEU A 324 20.57 -21.84 30.99
C LEU A 324 21.53 -22.93 30.50
N PHE A 325 22.47 -22.58 29.63
CA PHE A 325 23.47 -23.50 29.10
C PHE A 325 24.40 -24.02 30.20
N ARG A 326 24.94 -23.13 31.06
CA ARG A 326 25.75 -23.54 32.23
C ARG A 326 24.99 -24.46 33.18
N ARG A 327 23.71 -24.20 33.44
CA ARG A 327 22.87 -25.08 34.27
C ARG A 327 22.70 -26.47 33.65
N LEU A 328 22.58 -26.54 32.33
CA LEU A 328 22.40 -27.80 31.60
C LEU A 328 23.70 -28.59 31.45
N GLN A 329 24.85 -27.92 31.30
CA GLN A 329 26.17 -28.57 31.29
C GLN A 329 26.42 -29.39 32.57
N ASN A 330 25.87 -28.96 33.71
CA ASN A 330 25.99 -29.68 34.97
C ASN A 330 25.08 -30.91 35.09
N SER A 331 24.18 -31.15 34.12
CA SER A 331 23.26 -32.29 34.15
C SER A 331 23.89 -33.57 33.59
N VAL A 332 23.52 -34.72 34.16
CA VAL A 332 24.08 -36.05 33.84
C VAL A 332 23.97 -36.40 32.35
N ILE A 333 22.90 -35.96 31.69
CA ILE A 333 22.61 -36.21 30.26
C ILE A 333 23.62 -35.51 29.34
N PHE A 334 24.17 -34.36 29.75
CA PHE A 334 25.08 -33.57 28.92
C PHE A 334 26.54 -34.04 29.02
N LYS A 335 26.94 -34.74 30.09
CA LYS A 335 28.34 -35.14 30.29
C LYS A 335 28.87 -36.12 29.23
N GLY A 336 28.01 -36.94 28.63
CA GLY A 336 28.42 -37.95 27.63
C GLY A 336 28.36 -37.51 26.16
N LEU A 337 27.92 -36.29 25.87
CA LEU A 337 27.79 -35.76 24.51
C LEU A 337 29.01 -34.91 24.12
N ASP A 338 29.37 -34.91 22.83
CA ASP A 338 30.34 -33.96 22.26
C ASP A 338 29.79 -32.52 22.30
N ASP A 339 30.68 -31.52 22.25
CA ASP A 339 30.31 -30.11 22.41
C ASP A 339 29.30 -29.65 21.35
N ARG A 340 29.37 -30.15 20.11
CA ARG A 340 28.36 -29.88 19.07
C ARG A 340 27.01 -30.51 19.40
N GLN A 341 27.00 -31.78 19.81
CA GLN A 341 25.78 -32.51 20.17
C GLN A 341 25.08 -31.89 21.39
N ARG A 342 25.84 -31.35 22.35
CA ARG A 342 25.31 -30.59 23.48
C ARG A 342 24.59 -29.33 23.03
N ILE A 343 25.16 -28.59 22.07
CA ILE A 343 24.56 -27.36 21.55
C ILE A 343 23.28 -27.68 20.78
N ASP A 344 23.29 -28.70 19.91
CA ASP A 344 22.11 -29.10 19.14
C ASP A 344 20.96 -29.55 20.05
N ALA A 345 21.23 -30.40 21.05
CA ALA A 345 20.24 -30.83 22.04
C ALA A 345 19.68 -29.65 22.85
N PHE A 346 20.50 -28.63 23.09
CA PHE A 346 20.07 -27.40 23.76
C PHE A 346 19.19 -26.52 22.87
N ILE A 347 19.53 -26.38 21.58
CA ILE A 347 18.73 -25.65 20.58
C ILE A 347 17.35 -26.30 20.46
N GLU A 348 17.27 -27.62 20.31
CA GLU A 348 15.99 -28.35 20.24
C GLU A 348 15.13 -28.13 21.49
N ARG A 349 15.76 -28.12 22.67
CA ARG A 349 15.06 -27.87 23.94
C ARG A 349 14.52 -26.44 24.06
N LEU A 350 15.22 -25.45 23.52
CA LEU A 350 14.70 -24.08 23.48
C LEU A 350 13.61 -23.91 22.41
N SER A 351 13.80 -24.51 21.23
CA SER A 351 12.82 -24.49 20.15
C SER A 351 11.50 -25.16 20.58
N SER A 352 11.55 -26.33 21.22
CA SER A 352 10.38 -27.03 21.77
C SER A 352 9.66 -26.26 22.88
N ARG A 353 10.37 -25.33 23.55
CA ARG A 353 9.78 -24.39 24.51
C ARG A 353 9.15 -23.17 23.85
N GLY A 354 9.18 -23.06 22.53
CA GLY A 354 8.53 -22.02 21.74
C GLY A 354 9.40 -20.79 21.45
N HIS A 355 10.71 -20.85 21.68
CA HIS A 355 11.63 -19.79 21.27
C HIS A 355 11.80 -19.79 19.75
N ALA A 356 11.64 -18.62 19.12
CA ALA A 356 11.86 -18.43 17.70
C ALA A 356 12.24 -16.97 17.40
N PRO A 357 13.24 -16.72 16.54
CA PRO A 357 13.65 -15.37 16.19
C PRO A 357 12.59 -14.70 15.30
N THR A 358 12.27 -13.46 15.62
CA THR A 358 11.48 -12.53 14.80
C THR A 358 12.33 -11.27 14.58
N PRO A 359 12.63 -10.89 13.34
CA PRO A 359 13.46 -9.71 13.07
C PRO A 359 12.67 -8.41 13.35
N PHE A 360 13.30 -7.47 14.05
CA PHE A 360 12.89 -6.07 14.11
C PHE A 360 14.04 -5.18 13.62
N ARG A 361 13.73 -3.94 13.23
CA ARG A 361 14.75 -2.97 12.82
C ARG A 361 15.82 -2.77 13.90
N HIS A 362 15.41 -2.67 15.16
CA HIS A 362 16.31 -2.36 16.27
C HIS A 362 16.96 -3.59 16.95
N ALA A 363 16.40 -4.80 16.81
CA ALA A 363 16.94 -6.03 17.41
C ALA A 363 16.24 -7.28 16.85
N GLN A 364 16.76 -8.47 17.14
CA GLN A 364 16.03 -9.73 16.93
C GLN A 364 15.31 -10.12 18.23
N CYS A 365 14.01 -10.39 18.14
CA CYS A 365 13.21 -10.86 19.27
C CYS A 365 13.12 -12.38 19.27
N VAL A 366 13.52 -13.03 20.35
CA VAL A 366 13.54 -14.50 20.48
C VAL A 366 12.44 -15.02 21.43
N ALA A 367 11.41 -14.20 21.64
CA ALA A 367 10.28 -14.58 22.51
C ALA A 367 9.42 -15.68 21.87
N GLY A 368 9.25 -15.67 20.54
CA GLY A 368 8.40 -16.64 19.84
C GLY A 368 7.01 -16.79 20.50
N ASN A 369 6.56 -18.03 20.69
CA ASN A 369 5.38 -18.38 21.48
C ASN A 369 5.77 -19.13 22.75
N ASN A 370 6.85 -18.69 23.40
CA ASN A 370 7.39 -19.40 24.55
C ASN A 370 6.49 -19.24 25.81
N ARG A 371 6.61 -20.18 26.76
CA ARG A 371 5.81 -20.19 28.00
C ARG A 371 6.14 -19.05 28.97
N ILE A 372 7.30 -18.43 28.82
CA ILE A 372 7.79 -17.32 29.68
C ILE A 372 7.67 -15.97 28.98
N LYS A 373 6.82 -15.86 27.94
CA LYS A 373 6.63 -14.66 27.14
C LYS A 373 6.18 -13.45 27.96
N SER A 374 5.59 -13.69 29.13
CA SER A 374 5.23 -12.68 30.13
C SER A 374 6.40 -11.87 30.67
N ARG A 375 7.65 -12.34 30.49
CA ARG A 375 8.86 -11.57 30.83
C ARG A 375 9.28 -10.56 29.77
N SER A 376 8.61 -10.55 28.62
CA SER A 376 8.87 -9.55 27.57
C SER A 376 8.38 -8.19 28.02
N ARG A 377 9.06 -7.11 27.63
CA ARG A 377 8.65 -5.74 27.98
C ARG A 377 7.40 -5.26 27.23
N CYS A 378 7.07 -5.92 26.12
CA CYS A 378 5.88 -5.67 25.31
C CYS A 378 4.74 -6.66 25.59
N PHE A 379 4.80 -7.40 26.70
CA PHE A 379 3.73 -8.29 27.10
C PHE A 379 2.68 -7.54 27.92
N GLU A 380 1.41 -7.73 27.58
CA GLU A 380 0.29 -7.14 28.33
C GLU A 380 -0.44 -8.21 29.14
N LEU A 381 -0.74 -7.89 30.39
CA LEU A 381 -1.36 -8.83 31.33
C LEU A 381 -2.87 -8.96 31.08
N SER A 382 -3.51 -7.91 30.55
CA SER A 382 -4.96 -7.87 30.37
C SER A 382 -5.46 -8.85 29.31
N ASP A 383 -4.68 -9.10 28.26
CA ASP A 383 -5.06 -9.98 27.15
C ASP A 383 -4.14 -11.21 27.00
N ASN A 384 -3.09 -11.31 27.82
CA ASN A 384 -2.11 -12.39 27.81
C ASN A 384 -1.38 -12.54 26.47
N THR A 385 -1.18 -11.43 25.74
CA THR A 385 -0.51 -11.41 24.43
C THR A 385 0.75 -10.54 24.39
N LEU A 386 1.54 -10.73 23.33
CA LEU A 386 2.72 -9.91 23.05
C LEU A 386 2.31 -8.84 22.04
N HIS A 387 2.28 -7.58 22.48
CA HIS A 387 2.08 -6.43 21.61
C HIS A 387 3.39 -6.03 20.94
N LYS A 388 3.82 -6.85 19.99
CA LYS A 388 5.06 -6.66 19.21
C LYS A 388 5.07 -5.33 18.46
N GLU A 389 3.91 -4.76 18.15
CA GLU A 389 3.72 -3.43 17.58
C GLU A 389 4.25 -2.30 18.48
N ASN A 390 4.30 -2.50 19.79
CA ASN A 390 4.84 -1.53 20.76
C ASN A 390 6.36 -1.68 20.93
N ALA A 391 7.02 -2.57 20.20
CA ALA A 391 8.45 -2.82 20.35
C ALA A 391 9.27 -1.60 19.88
N THR A 392 9.87 -0.90 20.83
CA THR A 392 10.82 0.20 20.59
C THR A 392 12.22 -0.20 21.04
N PRO A 393 13.28 0.47 20.55
CA PRO A 393 14.64 0.35 21.07
C PRO A 393 14.74 0.39 22.59
N GLN A 394 14.08 1.38 23.19
CA GLN A 394 14.12 1.64 24.62
C GLN A 394 13.48 0.48 25.40
N LEU A 395 12.36 -0.09 24.91
CA LEU A 395 11.71 -1.25 25.52
C LEU A 395 12.51 -2.53 25.32
N CYS A 396 13.00 -2.77 24.10
CA CYS A 396 13.70 -4.00 23.73
C CYS A 396 15.12 -4.10 24.28
N SER A 397 15.79 -2.97 24.53
CA SER A 397 17.11 -2.91 25.17
C SER A 397 17.11 -3.67 26.52
N LYS A 398 16.07 -3.47 27.33
CA LYS A 398 15.88 -4.09 28.65
C LYS A 398 15.07 -5.40 28.60
N CYS A 399 14.76 -5.90 27.41
CA CYS A 399 13.98 -7.12 27.23
C CYS A 399 14.89 -8.35 27.31
N PRO A 400 14.53 -9.38 28.09
CA PRO A 400 15.33 -10.60 28.20
C PRO A 400 15.33 -11.46 26.92
N PHE A 401 14.50 -11.12 25.93
CA PHE A 401 14.41 -11.83 24.65
C PHE A 401 15.01 -11.04 23.48
N SER A 402 15.69 -9.92 23.72
CA SER A 402 16.41 -9.21 22.66
C SER A 402 17.77 -9.85 22.38
N PHE A 403 18.11 -9.96 21.11
CA PHE A 403 19.40 -10.42 20.61
C PHE A 403 19.86 -9.51 19.47
N THR A 404 21.16 -9.20 19.43
CA THR A 404 21.76 -8.40 18.37
C THR A 404 23.20 -8.85 18.10
N SER A 405 23.57 -8.95 16.83
CA SER A 405 24.94 -9.26 16.39
C SER A 405 25.66 -8.01 15.89
N ILE A 406 26.99 -8.07 15.73
CA ILE A 406 27.78 -6.95 15.17
C ILE A 406 27.33 -6.59 13.76
N GLU A 407 27.00 -7.57 12.94
CA GLU A 407 26.58 -7.34 11.55
C GLU A 407 25.28 -6.56 11.51
N HIS A 408 24.36 -6.82 12.45
CA HIS A 408 23.15 -6.04 12.61
C HIS A 408 23.45 -4.59 13.00
N ILE A 409 24.43 -4.36 13.89
CA ILE A 409 24.88 -3.01 14.26
C ILE A 409 25.50 -2.29 13.06
N LYS A 410 26.36 -2.96 12.28
CA LYS A 410 26.92 -2.40 11.04
C LYS A 410 25.81 -2.03 10.04
N GLY A 411 24.78 -2.86 9.92
CA GLY A 411 23.61 -2.56 9.09
C GLY A 411 22.85 -1.31 9.58
N LEU A 412 22.74 -1.13 10.90
CA LEU A 412 22.19 0.08 11.48
C LEU A 412 23.08 1.30 11.21
N GLU A 413 24.39 1.19 11.35
CA GLU A 413 25.34 2.27 11.04
C GLU A 413 25.23 2.72 9.57
N GLN A 414 25.18 1.76 8.66
CA GLN A 414 24.96 2.02 7.24
C GLN A 414 23.63 2.73 6.98
N HIS A 415 22.55 2.28 7.64
CA HIS A 415 21.24 2.92 7.53
C HIS A 415 21.22 4.33 8.13
N SER A 416 21.98 4.63 9.20
CA SER A 416 22.14 6.02 9.67
C SER A 416 22.83 6.91 8.65
N LEU A 417 23.83 6.39 7.94
CA LEU A 417 24.53 7.14 6.90
C LEU A 417 23.59 7.47 5.73
N GLU A 418 22.78 6.50 5.31
CA GLU A 418 21.75 6.68 4.28
C GLU A 418 20.70 7.71 4.69
N LEU A 419 20.17 7.60 5.92
CA LEU A 419 19.22 8.57 6.47
C LEU A 419 19.83 9.97 6.60
N ALA A 420 21.07 10.09 7.07
CA ALA A 420 21.76 11.37 7.17
C ALA A 420 21.99 12.02 5.81
N ASN A 421 22.25 11.23 4.77
CA ASN A 421 22.36 11.73 3.40
C ASN A 421 20.99 12.13 2.83
N GLU A 422 19.93 11.38 3.12
CA GLU A 422 18.55 11.75 2.75
C GLU A 422 18.10 13.06 3.42
N ILE A 423 18.46 13.29 4.68
CA ILE A 423 18.15 14.56 5.37
C ILE A 423 18.82 15.74 4.67
N LYS A 424 20.07 15.59 4.19
CA LYS A 424 20.80 16.67 3.51
C LYS A 424 20.18 17.09 2.18
N THR A 425 19.44 16.21 1.51
CA THR A 425 18.77 16.53 0.24
C THR A 425 17.41 17.21 0.47
N LEU A 426 16.92 17.23 1.71
CA LEU A 426 15.63 17.78 2.08
C LEU A 426 15.76 19.19 2.66
N HIS A 427 14.69 19.98 2.52
CA HIS A 427 14.66 21.32 3.11
C HIS A 427 14.67 21.23 4.66
N PRO A 428 15.50 22.01 5.39
CA PRO A 428 15.71 21.87 6.84
C PRO A 428 14.43 22.02 7.68
N ASN A 429 13.51 22.88 7.22
CA ASN A 429 12.23 23.10 7.90
C ASN A 429 11.11 22.15 7.44
N SER A 430 11.41 21.19 6.57
CA SER A 430 10.42 20.20 6.17
C SER A 430 10.08 19.28 7.35
N VAL A 431 8.80 18.92 7.45
CA VAL A 431 8.35 17.92 8.44
C VAL A 431 9.06 16.58 8.23
N ILE A 432 9.46 16.29 6.98
CA ILE A 432 10.24 15.11 6.60
C ILE A 432 11.63 15.16 7.23
N ALA A 433 12.38 16.26 7.06
CA ALA A 433 13.69 16.43 7.69
C ALA A 433 13.58 16.26 9.21
N LYS A 434 12.61 16.89 9.87
CA LYS A 434 12.39 16.74 11.32
C LYS A 434 12.05 15.31 11.75
N ASN A 435 11.21 14.60 10.98
CA ASN A 435 10.86 13.21 11.28
C ASN A 435 12.05 12.25 11.03
N LEU A 436 12.81 12.48 9.98
CA LEU A 436 14.02 11.72 9.69
C LEU A 436 15.11 12.02 10.72
N GLU A 437 15.23 13.26 11.21
CA GLU A 437 16.10 13.62 12.34
C GLU A 437 15.71 12.86 13.61
N ILE A 438 14.41 12.78 13.94
CA ILE A 438 13.94 11.97 15.08
C ILE A 438 14.28 10.49 14.87
N ARG A 439 14.09 9.94 13.66
CA ARG A 439 14.42 8.55 13.35
C ARG A 439 15.93 8.30 13.39
N LEU A 440 16.73 9.22 12.87
CA LEU A 440 18.19 9.17 12.89
C LEU A 440 18.69 9.24 14.33
N GLN A 441 18.13 10.11 15.16
CA GLN A 441 18.45 10.17 16.59
C GLN A 441 18.11 8.85 17.29
N ASN A 442 16.93 8.29 17.05
CA ASN A 442 16.58 6.96 17.58
C ASN A 442 17.55 5.88 17.11
N LEU A 443 18.05 5.97 15.87
CA LEU A 443 19.04 5.04 15.34
C LEU A 443 20.39 5.18 16.05
N TYR A 444 20.84 6.41 16.29
CA TYR A 444 22.04 6.67 17.07
C TYR A 444 21.92 6.15 18.50
N ASP A 445 20.78 6.37 19.16
CA ASP A 445 20.53 5.85 20.50
C ASP A 445 20.60 4.30 20.54
N ILE A 446 20.09 3.63 19.50
CA ILE A 446 20.22 2.16 19.34
C ILE A 446 21.68 1.76 19.19
N ILE A 447 22.40 2.40 18.27
CA ILE A 447 23.79 2.08 17.94
C ILE A 447 24.67 2.28 19.18
N GLU A 448 24.54 3.41 19.86
CA GLU A 448 25.26 3.72 21.09
C GLU A 448 24.97 2.71 22.20
N TYR A 449 23.69 2.34 22.38
CA TYR A 449 23.30 1.32 23.36
C TYR A 449 24.01 -0.01 23.12
N HIS A 450 24.05 -0.49 21.87
CA HIS A 450 24.70 -1.76 21.54
C HIS A 450 26.23 -1.67 21.64
N HIS A 451 26.85 -0.55 21.28
CA HIS A 451 28.29 -0.32 21.45
C HIS A 451 28.70 -0.34 22.93
N LYS A 452 27.97 0.37 23.81
CA LYS A 452 28.23 0.33 25.27
C LYS A 452 28.18 -1.10 25.81
N LYS A 453 27.17 -1.87 25.39
CA LYS A 453 27.00 -3.26 25.81
C LYS A 453 28.07 -4.21 25.23
N LEU A 454 28.65 -3.90 24.07
CA LEU A 454 29.81 -4.62 23.52
C LEU A 454 31.11 -4.26 24.25
N ALA A 455 31.25 -3.02 24.72
CA ALA A 455 32.43 -2.52 25.43
C ALA A 455 32.57 -3.05 26.87
N GLY A 456 31.49 -3.55 27.48
CA GLY A 456 31.52 -4.20 28.80
C GLY A 456 30.91 -3.41 29.95
N ASP A 457 30.34 -2.22 29.67
CA ASP A 457 29.53 -1.42 30.62
C ASP A 457 28.05 -1.91 30.63
#